data_AF-A0A963WAA0-F1
#
_entry.id   AF-A0A963WAA0-F1
#
_cell.length_a   1.000
_cell.length_b   1.000
_cell.length_c   1.000
_cell.angle_alpha   90.00
_cell.angle_beta   90.00
_cell.angle_gamma   90.00
#
_symmetry.space_group_name_H-M   'P 1'
#
loop_
_entity.id
_entity.type
_entity.pdbx_description
1 polymer ?
#
loop_
_entity_poly.entity_id
_entity_poly.type
_entity_poly.pdbx_seq_one_letter_code
_entity_poly.pdbx_strand_id
1 'polypeptide(L)'
;MAEQILLFLQSVTGMILVTAVLLVLLVGWLMRRPTFAWTDFTYRLPLVGKLSRLSRDYSETTHGEWLNSEARLCHDYAQHLTGLSPDEFENHSEYLRKCYDSGRKPLPFLVIALLAFLVLLEGLGFSYLLSTWMALEGSENTRQLLTFAIVTVLSAVLVWTMHAAGHQLYRTRLLRACFRESKAASLDKRQDRPRARSFTTQIISLNQDQAEDDDQPNHVQCANRVAANPSDTGSYAWLWIAGGFILLIAVLSTVLRIETLHADPLAMAGANTDNQLLAREYAALSSFWILATIFVVTQFVGMGVGFRYGFAGRESDTAYRTTGGAPDYESYYRPIAQRMQVADARLSELHGMMEAGHTGSIDWDRDFFNFVEDERKRGVCDLHLPQEVRAARQRRSERRAETQRQRRAMNGSTPPQAAPARPDEIVPPTPRTSDDGEGAIQ
;
A
#
# COMPACT_ATOMS: atom_id res chain seq x y z
N MET A 1 -39.96 4.94 32.26
CA MET A 1 -39.72 5.09 30.79
C MET A 1 -38.28 4.74 30.41
N ALA A 2 -37.25 5.37 31.01
CA ALA A 2 -35.84 5.05 30.70
C ALA A 2 -35.46 3.57 30.96
N GLU A 3 -35.91 2.98 32.06
CA GLU A 3 -35.64 1.56 32.37
C GLU A 3 -36.30 0.59 31.40
N GLN A 4 -37.50 0.89 30.92
CA GLN A 4 -38.20 0.05 29.94
C GLN A 4 -37.53 0.10 28.57
N ILE A 5 -36.97 1.26 28.19
CA ILE A 5 -36.17 1.41 26.98
C ILE A 5 -34.86 0.63 27.12
N LEU A 6 -34.21 0.68 28.29
CA LEU A 6 -32.97 -0.06 28.55
C LEU A 6 -33.18 -1.58 28.48
N LEU A 7 -34.26 -2.09 29.09
CA LEU A 7 -34.63 -3.50 29.03
C LEU A 7 -34.98 -3.96 27.60
N PHE A 8 -35.66 -3.10 26.82
CA PHE A 8 -35.94 -3.40 25.42
C PHE A 8 -34.66 -3.44 24.58
N LEU A 9 -33.73 -2.49 24.76
CA LEU A 9 -32.44 -2.48 24.05
C LEU A 9 -31.56 -3.69 24.39
N GLN A 10 -31.66 -4.22 25.62
CA GLN A 10 -30.95 -5.43 26.04
C GLN A 10 -31.59 -6.73 25.53
N SER A 11 -32.84 -6.68 25.02
CA SER A 11 -33.50 -7.84 24.44
C SER A 11 -32.98 -8.16 23.03
N VAL A 12 -33.11 -9.42 22.60
CA VAL A 12 -32.71 -9.87 21.26
C VAL A 12 -33.42 -9.07 20.15
N THR A 13 -34.70 -8.74 20.34
CA THR A 13 -35.49 -7.96 19.37
C THR A 13 -35.03 -6.50 19.30
N GLY A 14 -34.69 -5.89 20.44
CA GLY A 14 -34.09 -4.54 20.48
C GLY A 14 -32.74 -4.50 19.79
N MET A 15 -31.88 -5.49 20.02
CA MET A 15 -30.59 -5.61 19.34
C MET A 15 -30.75 -5.77 17.81
N ILE A 16 -31.70 -6.60 17.35
CA ILE A 16 -31.99 -6.74 15.90
C ILE A 16 -32.46 -5.41 15.30
N LEU A 17 -33.36 -4.69 15.98
CA LEU A 17 -33.87 -3.42 15.47
C LEU A 17 -32.77 -2.35 15.40
N VAL A 18 -31.92 -2.24 16.44
CA VAL A 18 -30.79 -1.32 16.46
C VAL A 18 -29.79 -1.67 15.37
N THR A 19 -29.44 -2.95 15.20
CA THR A 19 -28.54 -3.39 14.12
C THR A 19 -29.13 -3.11 12.74
N ALA A 20 -30.44 -3.29 12.52
CA ALA A 20 -31.10 -2.95 11.27
C ALA A 20 -31.09 -1.45 10.98
N VAL A 21 -31.35 -0.60 11.99
CA VAL A 21 -31.26 0.87 11.85
C VAL A 21 -29.82 1.30 11.57
N LEU A 22 -28.84 0.75 12.29
CA LEU A 22 -27.43 1.01 12.05
C LEU A 22 -26.99 0.52 10.67
N LEU A 23 -27.51 -0.61 10.18
CA LEU A 23 -27.26 -1.10 8.83
C LEU A 23 -27.85 -0.14 7.78
N VAL A 24 -29.07 0.36 7.96
CA VAL A 24 -29.68 1.35 7.05
C VAL A 24 -28.90 2.66 7.06
N LEU A 25 -28.46 3.14 8.24
CA LEU A 25 -27.62 4.33 8.34
C LEU A 25 -26.24 4.11 7.73
N LEU A 26 -25.64 2.93 7.93
CA LEU A 26 -24.35 2.53 7.35
C LEU A 26 -24.45 2.44 5.83
N VAL A 27 -25.49 1.80 5.30
CA VAL A 27 -25.76 1.73 3.85
C VAL A 27 -26.02 3.13 3.31
N GLY A 28 -26.85 3.93 3.96
CA GLY A 28 -27.09 5.32 3.57
C GLY A 28 -25.80 6.18 3.59
N TRP A 29 -24.93 5.98 4.57
CA TRP A 29 -23.63 6.64 4.66
C TRP A 29 -22.65 6.13 3.58
N LEU A 30 -22.63 4.84 3.30
CA LEU A 30 -21.80 4.24 2.25
C LEU A 30 -22.26 4.70 0.86
N MET A 31 -23.57 4.89 0.68
CA MET A 31 -24.21 5.41 -0.54
C MET A 31 -24.12 6.93 -0.68
N ARG A 32 -23.69 7.68 0.35
CA ARG A 32 -23.48 9.14 0.23
C ARG A 32 -22.32 9.51 -0.67
N ARG A 33 -21.34 8.62 -0.88
CA ARG A 33 -20.26 8.87 -1.83
C ARG A 33 -20.66 8.38 -3.21
N PRO A 34 -20.78 9.24 -4.23
CA PRO A 34 -21.06 8.80 -5.58
C PRO A 34 -19.85 7.98 -6.05
N THR A 35 -19.99 6.66 -6.04
CA THR A 35 -19.01 5.78 -6.67
C THR A 35 -19.40 5.60 -8.13
N PHE A 36 -18.43 5.31 -9.00
CA PHE A 36 -18.70 5.02 -10.40
C PHE A 36 -19.82 3.97 -10.57
N ALA A 37 -19.77 2.90 -9.76
CA ALA A 37 -20.78 1.83 -9.79
C ALA A 37 -22.18 2.32 -9.39
N TRP A 38 -22.27 3.23 -8.42
CA TRP A 38 -23.56 3.83 -8.04
C TRP A 38 -24.09 4.75 -9.14
N THR A 39 -23.24 5.55 -9.77
CA THR A 39 -23.63 6.36 -10.93
C THR A 39 -24.17 5.44 -12.03
N ASP A 40 -23.42 4.43 -12.47
CA ASP A 40 -23.89 3.46 -13.49
C ASP A 40 -25.21 2.79 -13.09
N PHE A 41 -25.35 2.37 -11.83
CA PHE A 41 -26.59 1.79 -11.32
C PHE A 41 -27.79 2.74 -11.47
N THR A 42 -27.64 4.02 -11.13
CA THR A 42 -28.74 5.01 -11.24
C THR A 42 -29.14 5.30 -12.70
N TYR A 43 -28.21 5.13 -13.64
CA TYR A 43 -28.50 5.28 -15.07
C TYR A 43 -29.20 4.03 -15.65
N ARG A 44 -28.86 2.83 -15.17
CA ARG A 44 -29.38 1.54 -15.67
C ARG A 44 -30.81 1.19 -15.31
N LEU A 45 -31.47 1.96 -14.42
CA LEU A 45 -32.84 1.65 -14.02
C LEU A 45 -33.80 1.90 -15.20
N PRO A 46 -34.48 0.86 -15.74
CA PRO A 46 -35.15 0.95 -17.04
C PRO A 46 -36.38 1.87 -17.06
N LEU A 47 -37.04 2.11 -15.92
CA LEU A 47 -38.29 2.87 -15.84
C LEU A 47 -38.18 4.22 -15.11
N VAL A 48 -37.23 4.34 -14.18
CA VAL A 48 -37.06 5.53 -13.31
C VAL A 48 -35.62 6.03 -13.37
N GLY A 49 -34.77 5.42 -14.20
CA GLY A 49 -33.37 5.76 -14.31
C GLY A 49 -33.17 7.13 -14.93
N LYS A 50 -32.02 7.72 -14.58
CA LYS A 50 -31.61 9.00 -15.17
C LYS A 50 -31.60 8.94 -16.69
N LEU A 51 -31.17 7.81 -17.28
CA LEU A 51 -31.05 7.64 -18.73
C LEU A 51 -32.38 7.84 -19.47
N SER A 52 -33.45 7.17 -19.04
CA SER A 52 -34.79 7.32 -19.63
C SER A 52 -35.37 8.73 -19.49
N ARG A 53 -35.00 9.45 -18.42
CA ARG A 53 -35.38 10.86 -18.25
C ARG A 53 -34.59 11.77 -19.18
N LEU A 54 -33.28 11.53 -19.33
CA LEU A 54 -32.40 12.32 -20.19
C LEU A 54 -32.73 12.11 -21.68
N SER A 55 -33.16 10.91 -22.09
CA SER A 55 -33.50 10.61 -23.49
C SER A 55 -34.73 11.36 -24.02
N ARG A 56 -35.44 12.10 -23.16
CA ARG A 56 -36.58 12.94 -23.53
C ARG A 56 -36.21 14.42 -23.70
N ASP A 57 -34.96 14.78 -23.40
CA ASP A 57 -34.47 16.15 -23.44
C ASP A 57 -33.56 16.35 -24.67
N TYR A 58 -34.09 17.08 -25.65
CA TYR A 58 -33.44 17.43 -26.90
C TYR A 58 -32.93 18.89 -26.90
N SER A 59 -32.85 19.52 -25.73
CA SER A 59 -32.43 20.92 -25.64
C SER A 59 -30.92 21.08 -25.84
N GLU A 60 -30.55 22.05 -26.67
CA GLU A 60 -29.16 22.50 -26.85
C GLU A 60 -28.92 23.76 -26.00
N THR A 61 -27.74 23.88 -25.39
CA THR A 61 -27.30 25.11 -24.70
C THR A 61 -26.75 26.14 -25.68
N THR A 62 -25.91 25.67 -26.61
CA THR A 62 -25.34 26.46 -27.71
C THR A 62 -25.57 25.67 -29.00
N HIS A 63 -25.99 26.36 -30.06
CA HIS A 63 -26.32 25.68 -31.31
C HIS A 63 -25.08 25.03 -31.93
N GLY A 64 -25.12 23.71 -32.14
CA GLY A 64 -23.99 22.91 -32.66
C GLY A 64 -22.96 22.45 -31.60
N GLU A 65 -23.27 22.62 -30.31
CA GLU A 65 -22.53 22.00 -29.21
C GLU A 65 -23.27 20.77 -28.65
N TRP A 66 -22.74 20.18 -27.59
CA TRP A 66 -23.33 19.07 -26.84
C TRP A 66 -24.79 19.35 -26.44
N LEU A 67 -25.66 18.37 -26.59
CA LEU A 67 -27.02 18.43 -26.02
C LEU A 67 -26.93 18.47 -24.49
N ASN A 68 -27.92 19.10 -23.84
CA ASN A 68 -27.95 19.18 -22.38
C ASN A 68 -28.01 17.81 -21.71
N SER A 69 -28.68 16.85 -22.34
CA SER A 69 -28.76 15.45 -21.90
C SER A 69 -27.40 14.77 -22.00
N GLU A 70 -26.70 14.89 -23.14
CA GLU A 70 -25.36 14.35 -23.34
C GLU A 70 -24.35 14.96 -22.37
N ALA A 71 -24.29 16.29 -22.31
CA ALA A 71 -23.35 17.02 -21.45
C ALA A 71 -23.54 16.63 -19.98
N ARG A 72 -24.79 16.46 -19.53
CA ARG A 72 -25.09 16.04 -18.17
C ARG A 72 -24.67 14.61 -17.89
N LEU A 73 -24.93 13.67 -18.81
CA LEU A 73 -24.47 12.29 -18.69
C LEU A 73 -22.94 12.25 -18.64
N CYS A 74 -22.29 12.92 -19.59
CA CYS A 74 -20.83 12.93 -19.70
C CYS A 74 -20.19 13.55 -18.47
N HIS A 75 -20.71 14.67 -17.96
CA HIS A 75 -20.23 15.28 -16.72
C HIS A 75 -20.42 14.37 -15.49
N ASP A 76 -21.57 13.71 -15.37
CA ASP A 76 -21.85 12.74 -14.30
C ASP A 76 -20.86 11.56 -14.28
N TYR A 77 -20.30 11.16 -15.44
CA TYR A 77 -19.26 10.13 -15.52
C TYR A 77 -17.84 10.70 -15.39
N ALA A 78 -17.56 11.87 -15.96
CA ALA A 78 -16.24 12.50 -15.98
C ALA A 78 -15.71 12.82 -14.58
N GLN A 79 -16.58 13.15 -13.61
CA GLN A 79 -16.18 13.35 -12.21
C GLN A 79 -15.46 12.14 -11.57
N HIS A 80 -15.64 10.94 -12.14
CA HIS A 80 -15.01 9.69 -11.66
C HIS A 80 -13.70 9.34 -12.36
N LEU A 81 -13.25 10.18 -13.29
CA LEU A 81 -12.06 9.98 -14.12
C LEU A 81 -10.89 10.86 -13.68
N THR A 82 -10.89 11.34 -12.43
CA THR A 82 -9.74 12.06 -11.87
C THR A 82 -8.49 11.19 -11.96
N GLY A 83 -7.49 11.70 -12.67
CA GLY A 83 -6.24 10.99 -12.91
C GLY A 83 -5.08 11.94 -13.09
N LEU A 84 -3.87 11.42 -12.89
CA LEU A 84 -2.64 12.19 -13.02
C LEU A 84 -2.33 12.48 -14.49
N SER A 85 -1.72 13.63 -14.73
CA SER A 85 -1.04 13.88 -15.99
C SER A 85 0.10 12.87 -16.20
N PRO A 86 0.54 12.64 -17.44
CA PRO A 86 1.68 11.76 -17.73
C PRO A 86 2.97 12.18 -17.03
N ASP A 87 3.20 13.49 -16.91
CA ASP A 87 4.42 14.03 -16.30
C ASP A 87 4.36 13.89 -14.76
N GLU A 88 3.20 14.14 -14.14
CA GLU A 88 3.02 13.89 -12.69
C GLU A 88 3.10 12.40 -12.33
N PHE A 89 2.51 11.53 -13.16
CA PHE A 89 2.62 10.09 -12.97
C PHE A 89 4.08 9.64 -13.02
N GLU A 90 4.85 10.12 -14.01
CA GLU A 90 6.27 9.81 -14.13
C GLU A 90 7.04 10.33 -12.91
N ASN A 91 6.74 11.54 -12.44
CA ASN A 91 7.36 12.12 -11.25
C ASN A 91 7.11 11.26 -10.00
N HIS A 92 5.88 10.78 -9.80
CA HIS A 92 5.53 9.89 -8.69
C HIS A 92 6.16 8.49 -8.83
N SER A 93 6.23 7.96 -10.05
CA SER A 93 6.88 6.69 -10.36
C SER A 93 8.39 6.76 -10.09
N GLU A 94 9.04 7.84 -10.52
CA GLU A 94 10.45 8.11 -10.26
C GLU A 94 10.75 8.27 -8.77
N TYR A 95 9.85 8.93 -8.02
CA TYR A 95 9.97 9.01 -6.56
C TYR A 95 10.00 7.60 -5.93
N LEU A 96 9.06 6.72 -6.31
CA LEU A 96 9.01 5.34 -5.81
C LEU A 96 10.24 4.53 -6.22
N ARG A 97 10.73 4.73 -7.46
CA ARG A 97 11.93 4.07 -7.98
C ARG A 97 13.17 4.49 -7.18
N LYS A 98 13.40 5.79 -6.99
CA LYS A 98 14.56 6.33 -6.26
C LYS A 98 14.53 5.99 -4.76
N CYS A 99 13.35 5.78 -4.17
CA CYS A 99 13.19 5.29 -2.80
C CYS A 99 13.42 3.77 -2.63
N TYR A 100 13.64 3.00 -3.70
CA TYR A 100 13.60 1.52 -3.67
C TYR A 100 12.26 0.96 -3.16
N ASP A 101 11.18 1.70 -3.39
CA ASP A 101 9.81 1.32 -3.03
C ASP A 101 8.99 0.88 -4.26
N SER A 102 9.58 0.92 -5.47
CA SER A 102 8.96 0.38 -6.68
C SER A 102 8.61 -1.11 -6.49
N GLY A 103 7.37 -1.49 -6.82
CA GLY A 103 6.85 -2.84 -6.64
C GLY A 103 6.47 -3.22 -5.20
N ARG A 104 6.72 -2.35 -4.21
CA ARG A 104 6.17 -2.52 -2.86
C ARG A 104 4.68 -2.20 -2.86
N LYS A 105 3.96 -2.87 -1.96
CA LYS A 105 2.52 -2.69 -1.79
C LYS A 105 2.26 -2.38 -0.33
N PRO A 106 1.25 -1.55 -0.02
CA PRO A 106 0.80 -1.38 1.35
C PRO A 106 0.31 -2.72 1.89
N LEU A 107 0.31 -2.85 3.20
CA LEU A 107 -0.10 -4.06 3.88
C LEU A 107 -1.55 -4.43 3.51
N PRO A 108 -1.79 -5.56 2.83
CA PRO A 108 -3.16 -5.94 2.44
C PRO A 108 -4.01 -6.23 3.68
N PHE A 109 -5.27 -5.79 3.63
CA PHE A 109 -6.21 -5.93 4.73
C PHE A 109 -6.35 -7.37 5.23
N LEU A 110 -6.33 -8.37 4.33
CA LEU A 110 -6.42 -9.78 4.70
C LEU A 110 -5.25 -10.22 5.60
N VAL A 111 -4.03 -9.75 5.34
CA VAL A 111 -2.87 -10.07 6.18
C VAL A 111 -2.99 -9.40 7.55
N ILE A 112 -3.52 -8.17 7.62
CA ILE A 112 -3.83 -7.50 8.89
C ILE A 112 -4.84 -8.32 9.69
N ALA A 113 -5.94 -8.75 9.05
CA ALA A 113 -6.98 -9.54 9.70
C ALA A 113 -6.43 -10.88 10.19
N LEU A 114 -5.62 -11.56 9.39
CA LEU A 114 -4.97 -12.82 9.77
C LEU A 114 -4.02 -12.64 10.96
N LEU A 115 -3.18 -11.60 10.94
CA LEU A 115 -2.28 -11.29 12.05
C LEU A 115 -3.04 -10.93 13.32
N ALA A 116 -4.07 -10.09 13.21
CA ALA A 116 -4.91 -9.73 14.34
C ALA A 116 -5.59 -10.97 14.94
N PHE A 117 -6.13 -11.85 14.10
CA PHE A 117 -6.72 -13.11 14.55
C PHE A 117 -5.69 -14.01 15.24
N LEU A 118 -4.50 -14.17 14.66
CA LEU A 118 -3.43 -14.98 15.21
C LEU A 118 -2.99 -14.48 16.60
N VAL A 119 -2.76 -13.17 16.75
CA VAL A 119 -2.36 -12.56 18.02
C VAL A 119 -3.50 -12.61 19.04
N LEU A 120 -4.76 -12.49 18.61
CA LEU A 120 -5.91 -12.68 19.51
C LEU A 120 -5.96 -14.11 20.07
N LEU A 121 -5.73 -15.14 19.24
CA LEU A 121 -5.67 -16.53 19.70
C LEU A 121 -4.56 -16.73 20.74
N GLU A 122 -3.40 -16.13 20.55
CA GLU A 122 -2.32 -16.15 21.54
C GLU A 122 -2.71 -15.42 22.83
N GLY A 123 -3.31 -14.24 22.67
CA GLY A 123 -3.82 -13.44 23.77
C GLY A 123 -4.83 -14.21 24.63
N LEU A 124 -5.71 -15.03 24.01
CA LEU A 124 -6.62 -15.94 24.72
C LEU A 124 -5.88 -17.05 25.47
N GLY A 125 -4.78 -17.58 24.91
CA GLY A 125 -3.89 -18.51 25.62
C GLY A 125 -3.32 -17.91 26.89
N PHE A 126 -2.90 -16.64 26.85
CA PHE A 126 -2.45 -15.90 28.04
C PHE A 126 -3.59 -15.44 28.96
N SER A 127 -4.79 -15.26 28.41
CA SER A 127 -5.95 -14.79 29.17
C SER A 127 -6.39 -15.78 30.24
N TYR A 128 -6.21 -17.09 29.99
CA TYR A 128 -6.43 -18.13 30.98
C TYR A 128 -5.52 -17.95 32.21
N LEU A 129 -4.26 -17.53 32.00
CA LEU A 129 -3.31 -17.23 33.09
C LEU A 129 -3.67 -15.93 33.82
N LEU A 130 -4.11 -14.90 33.09
CA LEU A 130 -4.52 -13.60 33.67
C LEU A 130 -5.83 -13.69 34.48
N SER A 131 -6.79 -14.52 34.05
CA SER A 131 -8.11 -14.65 34.68
C SER A 131 -8.04 -15.12 36.14
N THR A 132 -7.02 -15.93 36.49
CA THR A 132 -6.78 -16.38 37.86
C THR A 132 -6.35 -15.25 38.79
N TRP A 133 -5.62 -14.26 38.27
CA TRP A 133 -5.12 -13.11 39.03
C TRP A 133 -6.13 -11.95 39.08
N MET A 134 -7.02 -11.86 38.10
CA MET A 134 -8.09 -10.86 38.04
C MET A 134 -9.28 -11.19 38.96
N ALA A 135 -9.02 -11.54 40.22
CA ALA A 135 -10.03 -11.66 41.28
C ALA A 135 -10.49 -10.28 41.81
N LEU A 136 -10.85 -9.38 40.89
CA LEU A 136 -11.37 -8.06 41.21
C LEU A 136 -12.85 -8.19 41.60
N GLU A 137 -13.14 -8.61 42.83
CA GLU A 137 -14.42 -8.48 43.58
C GLU A 137 -15.74 -8.41 42.77
N GLY A 138 -15.83 -9.17 41.67
CA GLY A 138 -16.80 -8.93 40.61
C GLY A 138 -17.44 -10.23 40.12
N SER A 139 -18.60 -10.11 39.48
CA SER A 139 -19.28 -11.27 38.91
C SER A 139 -18.42 -11.99 37.87
N GLU A 140 -18.63 -13.29 37.67
CA GLU A 140 -17.90 -14.07 36.67
C GLU A 140 -17.97 -13.46 35.26
N ASN A 141 -19.15 -12.94 34.90
CA ASN A 141 -19.38 -12.25 33.63
C ASN A 141 -18.50 -10.98 33.51
N THR A 142 -18.34 -10.22 34.60
CA THR A 142 -17.46 -9.04 34.64
C THR A 142 -16.00 -9.43 34.41
N ARG A 143 -15.55 -10.52 35.02
CA ARG A 143 -14.16 -11.01 34.89
C ARG A 143 -13.85 -11.46 33.45
N GLN A 144 -14.76 -12.19 32.83
CA GLN A 144 -14.61 -12.63 31.43
C GLN A 144 -14.58 -11.43 30.47
N LEU A 145 -15.48 -10.45 30.68
CA LEU A 145 -15.53 -9.23 29.88
C LEU A 145 -14.23 -8.42 29.98
N LEU A 146 -13.72 -8.20 31.21
CA LEU A 146 -12.47 -7.46 31.43
C LEU A 146 -11.26 -8.19 30.84
N THR A 147 -11.21 -9.52 30.99
CA THR A 147 -10.14 -10.35 30.42
C THR A 147 -10.10 -10.21 28.90
N PHE A 148 -11.25 -10.36 28.24
CA PHE A 148 -11.37 -10.20 26.79
C PHE A 148 -10.99 -8.78 26.33
N ALA A 149 -11.43 -7.75 27.06
CA ALA A 149 -11.11 -6.36 26.75
C ALA A 149 -9.60 -6.08 26.82
N ILE A 150 -8.93 -6.51 27.90
CA ILE A 150 -7.48 -6.32 28.08
C ILE A 150 -6.70 -7.04 26.98
N VAL A 151 -7.03 -8.30 26.71
CA VAL A 151 -6.36 -9.10 25.67
C VAL A 151 -6.50 -8.45 24.30
N THR A 152 -7.68 -7.94 23.97
CA THR A 152 -7.94 -7.27 22.69
C THR A 152 -7.07 -6.01 22.54
N VAL A 153 -7.02 -5.18 23.58
CA VAL A 153 -6.18 -3.96 23.59
C VAL A 153 -4.69 -4.30 23.47
N LEU A 154 -4.21 -5.27 24.26
CA LEU A 154 -2.82 -5.72 24.21
C LEU A 154 -2.45 -6.27 22.82
N SER A 155 -3.34 -7.06 22.22
CA SER A 155 -3.15 -7.61 20.88
C SER A 155 -3.02 -6.51 19.82
N ALA A 156 -3.90 -5.50 19.87
CA ALA A 156 -3.83 -4.38 18.94
C ALA A 156 -2.51 -3.59 19.08
N VAL A 157 -2.07 -3.33 20.30
CA VAL A 157 -0.80 -2.64 20.59
C VAL A 157 0.40 -3.46 20.12
N LEU A 158 0.41 -4.77 20.33
CA LEU A 158 1.48 -5.66 19.87
C LEU A 158 1.57 -5.70 18.34
N VAL A 159 0.45 -5.92 17.66
CA VAL A 159 0.42 -5.93 16.18
C VAL A 159 0.95 -4.62 15.61
N TRP A 160 0.51 -3.47 16.16
CA TRP A 160 1.02 -2.16 15.76
C TRP A 160 2.53 -2.05 16.00
N THR A 161 3.00 -2.40 17.20
CA THR A 161 4.39 -2.24 17.61
C THR A 161 5.32 -3.12 16.77
N MET A 162 4.94 -4.38 16.50
CA MET A 162 5.71 -5.27 15.66
C MET A 162 5.76 -4.77 14.20
N HIS A 163 4.64 -4.29 13.67
CA HIS A 163 4.60 -3.69 12.35
C HIS A 163 5.52 -2.45 12.26
N ALA A 164 5.44 -1.55 13.24
CA ALA A 164 6.28 -0.35 13.33
C ALA A 164 7.78 -0.69 13.45
N ALA A 165 8.13 -1.68 14.28
CA ALA A 165 9.49 -2.16 14.43
C ALA A 165 10.05 -2.73 13.12
N GLY A 166 9.26 -3.53 12.40
CA GLY A 166 9.63 -4.09 11.11
C GLY A 166 9.86 -3.02 10.04
N HIS A 167 8.93 -2.08 9.94
CA HIS A 167 9.02 -0.94 9.04
C HIS A 167 10.28 -0.10 9.32
N GLN A 168 10.53 0.21 10.59
CA GLN A 168 11.70 0.98 11.00
C GLN A 168 13.01 0.21 10.70
N LEU A 169 13.03 -1.10 10.94
CA LEU A 169 14.18 -1.95 10.63
C LEU A 169 14.52 -1.90 9.13
N TYR A 170 13.52 -1.99 8.25
CA TYR A 170 13.72 -1.87 6.80
C TYR A 170 14.29 -0.51 6.44
N ARG A 171 13.60 0.57 6.82
CA ARG A 171 13.99 1.95 6.52
C ARG A 171 15.41 2.25 6.99
N THR A 172 15.74 1.90 8.24
CA THR A 172 17.07 2.14 8.82
C THR A 172 18.14 1.30 8.13
N ARG A 173 17.86 0.05 7.74
CA ARG A 173 18.81 -0.77 6.97
C ARG A 173 19.09 -0.16 5.59
N LEU A 174 18.06 0.28 4.87
CA LEU A 174 18.21 0.92 3.55
C LEU A 174 19.05 2.20 3.67
N LEU A 175 18.69 3.06 4.62
CA LEU A 175 19.38 4.32 4.83
C LEU A 175 20.86 4.10 5.21
N ARG A 176 21.15 3.18 6.13
CA ARG A 176 22.53 2.80 6.48
C ARG A 176 23.29 2.18 5.30
N ALA A 177 22.62 1.44 4.42
CA ALA A 177 23.25 0.93 3.19
C ALA A 177 23.69 2.09 2.29
N CYS A 178 22.83 3.10 2.11
CA CYS A 178 23.17 4.30 1.35
C CYS A 178 24.37 5.05 1.94
N PHE A 179 24.40 5.21 3.27
CA PHE A 179 25.53 5.82 3.96
C PHE A 179 26.84 5.04 3.82
N ARG A 180 26.78 3.70 3.85
CA ARG A 180 27.96 2.85 3.63
C ARG A 180 28.52 3.02 2.23
N GLU A 181 27.65 3.04 1.22
CA GLU A 181 28.04 3.24 -0.17
C GLU A 181 28.66 4.61 -0.40
N SER A 182 28.08 5.66 0.19
CA SER A 182 28.66 7.00 0.16
C SER A 182 30.05 7.07 0.79
N LYS A 183 30.25 6.41 1.94
CA LYS A 183 31.57 6.31 2.57
C LYS A 183 32.55 5.55 1.69
N ALA A 184 32.14 4.45 1.07
CA ALA A 184 32.99 3.68 0.15
C ALA A 184 33.41 4.53 -1.07
N ALA A 185 32.47 5.24 -1.71
CA ALA A 185 32.76 6.14 -2.82
C ALA A 185 33.71 7.30 -2.43
N SER A 186 33.61 7.77 -1.19
CA SER A 186 34.51 8.80 -0.65
C SER A 186 35.92 8.27 -0.38
N LEU A 187 36.07 6.98 -0.04
CA LEU A 187 37.36 6.33 0.15
C LEU A 187 38.09 6.09 -1.17
N ASP A 188 37.35 5.74 -2.23
CA ASP A 188 37.90 5.56 -3.58
C ASP A 188 38.48 6.88 -4.12
N LYS A 189 37.77 8.00 -3.89
CA LYS A 189 38.24 9.35 -4.26
C LYS A 189 39.30 9.94 -3.32
N ARG A 190 39.70 9.23 -2.26
CA ARG A 190 40.64 9.70 -1.23
C ARG A 190 42.07 9.87 -1.74
N GLN A 191 42.36 9.56 -2.99
CA GLN A 191 43.61 9.96 -3.63
C GLN A 191 43.73 11.49 -3.79
N ASP A 192 42.61 12.24 -3.75
CA ASP A 192 42.59 13.71 -3.77
C ASP A 192 41.89 14.32 -2.53
N ARG A 193 42.70 14.59 -1.49
CA ARG A 193 42.45 15.39 -0.26
C ARG A 193 41.49 14.84 0.83
N PRO A 194 41.87 14.98 2.12
CA PRO A 194 41.02 14.60 3.25
C PRO A 194 40.12 15.78 3.67
N ARG A 195 38.86 15.78 3.24
CA ARG A 195 37.80 16.46 4.01
C ARG A 195 36.73 15.43 4.33
N ALA A 196 36.55 15.18 5.63
CA ALA A 196 35.42 14.46 6.15
C ALA A 196 34.14 15.26 5.85
N ARG A 197 33.61 15.14 4.63
CA ARG A 197 32.27 15.62 4.31
C ARG A 197 31.32 14.70 5.07
N SER A 198 30.69 15.22 6.11
CA SER A 198 29.48 14.64 6.66
C SER A 198 28.48 14.52 5.50
N PHE A 199 27.99 13.31 5.24
CA PHE A 199 26.92 13.11 4.28
C PHE A 199 25.69 13.85 4.81
N THR A 200 25.35 14.94 4.16
CA THR A 200 24.15 15.73 4.46
C THR A 200 23.16 15.45 3.34
N THR A 201 22.00 14.91 3.68
CA THR A 201 20.94 14.66 2.69
C THR A 201 20.16 15.95 2.43
N GLN A 202 19.84 16.21 1.18
CA GLN A 202 18.82 17.19 0.81
C GLN A 202 17.46 16.50 0.89
N ILE A 203 16.44 17.19 1.39
CA ILE A 203 15.09 16.62 1.40
C ILE A 203 14.45 16.91 0.04
N ILE A 204 14.07 15.84 -0.68
CA ILE A 204 13.28 15.95 -1.92
C ILE A 204 11.88 15.41 -1.64
N SER A 205 10.87 16.25 -1.86
CA SER A 205 9.46 15.89 -1.70
C SER A 205 8.84 15.37 -3.01
N LEU A 206 7.67 14.75 -2.88
CA LEU A 206 6.93 14.16 -3.99
C LEU A 206 6.48 15.18 -5.05
N ASN A 207 6.18 16.41 -4.61
CA ASN A 207 5.70 17.50 -5.47
C ASN A 207 6.83 18.27 -6.19
N GLN A 208 8.09 17.98 -5.89
CA GLN A 208 9.24 18.57 -6.58
C GLN A 208 9.57 17.79 -7.85
N ASP A 209 10.32 18.42 -8.76
CA ASP A 209 10.85 17.73 -9.94
C ASP A 209 11.84 16.65 -9.48
N GLN A 210 11.53 15.38 -9.75
CA GLN A 210 12.41 14.30 -9.35
C GLN A 210 13.77 14.35 -10.04
N ALA A 211 13.96 15.12 -11.11
CA ALA A 211 15.24 15.27 -11.80
C ALA A 211 16.27 16.15 -11.05
N GLU A 212 15.88 16.84 -9.96
CA GLU A 212 16.76 17.75 -9.20
C GLU A 212 18.07 17.12 -8.71
N ASP A 213 18.10 15.81 -8.49
CA ASP A 213 19.27 15.08 -8.00
C ASP A 213 19.76 13.97 -8.95
N ASP A 214 19.42 14.04 -10.23
CA ASP A 214 19.87 13.09 -11.26
C ASP A 214 21.39 13.08 -11.45
N ASP A 215 22.07 14.18 -11.10
CA ASP A 215 23.52 14.31 -11.13
C ASP A 215 24.22 13.60 -9.95
N GLN A 216 23.47 13.24 -8.92
CA GLN A 216 23.96 12.57 -7.72
C GLN A 216 23.84 11.04 -7.86
N PRO A 217 24.70 10.26 -7.19
CA PRO A 217 24.63 8.80 -7.25
C PRO A 217 23.36 8.26 -6.57
N ASN A 218 22.90 7.08 -7.00
CA ASN A 218 21.64 6.45 -6.57
C ASN A 218 21.46 6.38 -5.04
N HIS A 219 22.52 6.10 -4.29
CA HIS A 219 22.44 6.04 -2.82
C HIS A 219 22.16 7.41 -2.18
N VAL A 220 22.62 8.52 -2.79
CA VAL A 220 22.28 9.87 -2.33
C VAL A 220 20.82 10.17 -2.70
N GLN A 221 20.41 9.82 -3.92
CA GLN A 221 19.03 10.03 -4.36
C GLN A 221 18.01 9.31 -3.46
N CYS A 222 18.33 8.08 -3.05
CA CYS A 222 17.53 7.33 -2.09
C CYS A 222 17.49 8.02 -0.72
N ALA A 223 18.66 8.38 -0.18
CA ALA A 223 18.74 9.01 1.12
C ALA A 223 17.98 10.35 1.18
N ASN A 224 17.99 11.13 0.08
CA ASN A 224 17.26 12.41 -0.04
C ASN A 224 15.74 12.29 0.14
N ARG A 225 15.17 11.11 -0.14
CA ARG A 225 13.73 10.85 -0.05
C ARG A 225 13.33 10.02 1.18
N VAL A 226 14.27 9.23 1.71
CA VAL A 226 14.06 8.33 2.86
C VAL A 226 14.38 9.01 4.20
N ALA A 227 15.42 9.85 4.25
CA ALA A 227 15.84 10.53 5.48
C ALA A 227 14.75 11.50 5.96
N ALA A 228 14.43 11.50 7.25
CA ALA A 228 13.41 12.38 7.81
C ALA A 228 13.92 13.83 7.89
N ASN A 229 15.21 13.97 8.22
CA ASN A 229 15.92 15.24 8.37
C ASN A 229 17.32 15.11 7.74
N PRO A 230 18.03 16.21 7.42
CA PRO A 230 19.35 16.18 6.78
C PRO A 230 20.45 15.39 7.53
N SER A 231 20.27 15.19 8.84
CA SER A 231 21.18 14.47 9.72
C SER A 231 20.64 13.10 10.17
N ASP A 232 19.55 12.62 9.59
CA ASP A 232 18.95 11.34 9.97
C ASP A 232 19.78 10.17 9.46
N THR A 233 20.33 9.37 10.37
CA THR A 233 21.09 8.14 10.06
C THR A 233 20.28 6.85 10.26
N GLY A 234 18.99 7.00 10.56
CA GLY A 234 18.10 5.91 10.91
C GLY A 234 18.22 5.49 12.37
N SER A 235 17.13 4.95 12.91
CA SER A 235 16.98 4.56 14.32
C SER A 235 16.46 3.14 14.45
N TYR A 236 16.71 2.50 15.59
CA TYR A 236 16.14 1.21 15.97
C TYR A 236 15.25 1.32 17.22
N ALA A 237 14.74 2.52 17.52
CA ALA A 237 13.92 2.75 18.72
C ALA A 237 12.71 1.80 18.84
N TRP A 238 11.94 1.62 17.77
CA TRP A 238 10.79 0.70 17.75
C TRP A 238 11.21 -0.76 17.89
N LEU A 239 12.39 -1.12 17.37
CA LEU A 239 12.95 -2.47 17.56
C LEU A 239 13.24 -2.73 19.04
N TRP A 240 13.82 -1.76 19.75
CA TRP A 240 14.05 -1.86 21.19
C TRP A 240 12.75 -1.87 22.01
N ILE A 241 11.78 -1.03 21.63
CA ILE A 241 10.44 -1.04 22.25
C ILE A 241 9.78 -2.41 22.07
N ALA A 242 9.78 -2.96 20.85
CA ALA A 242 9.24 -4.28 20.56
C ALA A 242 9.93 -5.38 21.38
N GLY A 243 11.27 -5.38 21.42
CA GLY A 243 12.03 -6.32 22.26
C GLY A 243 11.70 -6.19 23.75
N GLY A 244 11.54 -4.96 24.25
CA GLY A 244 11.10 -4.69 25.61
C GLY A 244 9.70 -5.23 25.91
N PHE A 245 8.74 -5.07 24.98
CA PHE A 245 7.40 -5.64 25.11
C PHE A 245 7.42 -7.17 25.16
N ILE A 246 8.19 -7.82 24.27
CA ILE A 246 8.33 -9.28 24.24
C ILE A 246 8.91 -9.77 25.56
N LEU A 247 9.99 -9.14 26.03
CA LEU A 247 10.64 -9.51 27.28
C LEU A 247 9.70 -9.30 28.48
N LEU A 248 8.99 -8.17 28.53
CA LEU A 248 8.03 -7.88 29.59
C LEU A 248 6.92 -8.93 29.66
N ILE A 249 6.31 -9.27 28.54
CA ILE A 249 5.24 -10.26 28.48
C ILE A 249 5.78 -11.65 28.82
N ALA A 250 6.97 -12.01 28.35
CA ALA A 250 7.60 -13.28 28.70
C ALA A 250 7.86 -13.40 30.21
N VAL A 251 8.39 -12.34 30.84
CA VAL A 251 8.63 -12.30 32.30
C VAL A 251 7.30 -12.36 33.06
N LEU A 252 6.32 -11.52 32.71
CA LEU A 252 5.01 -11.49 33.36
C LEU A 252 4.32 -12.85 33.23
N SER A 253 4.34 -13.46 32.05
CA SER A 253 3.78 -14.78 31.82
C SER A 253 4.49 -15.86 32.64
N THR A 254 5.82 -15.75 32.82
CA THR A 254 6.59 -16.70 33.62
C THR A 254 6.22 -16.59 35.10
N VAL A 255 6.14 -15.36 35.63
CA VAL A 255 5.74 -15.12 37.03
C VAL A 255 4.33 -15.65 37.29
N LEU A 256 3.37 -15.28 36.44
CA LEU A 256 1.99 -15.79 36.54
C LEU A 256 1.96 -17.32 36.48
N ARG A 257 2.80 -17.94 35.64
CA ARG A 257 2.88 -19.40 35.56
C ARG A 257 3.38 -20.02 36.87
N ILE A 258 4.45 -19.48 37.46
CA ILE A 258 4.99 -19.97 38.73
C ILE A 258 3.93 -19.87 39.83
N GLU A 259 3.24 -18.74 39.92
CA GLU A 259 2.17 -18.56 40.90
C GLU A 259 1.01 -19.54 40.68
N THR A 260 0.60 -19.78 39.42
CA THR A 260 -0.46 -20.75 39.12
C THR A 260 -0.07 -22.18 39.48
N LEU A 261 1.21 -22.55 39.34
CA LEU A 261 1.72 -23.87 39.78
C LEU A 261 1.70 -24.00 41.30
N HIS A 262 2.02 -22.93 42.03
CA HIS A 262 2.01 -22.93 43.49
C HIS A 262 0.61 -22.84 44.10
N ALA A 263 -0.35 -22.23 43.39
CA ALA A 263 -1.70 -21.96 43.87
C ALA A 263 -2.69 -23.11 43.73
N ASP A 264 -2.28 -24.28 43.23
CA ASP A 264 -3.14 -25.46 43.06
C ASP A 264 -2.91 -26.52 44.18
N PRO A 265 -3.48 -26.34 45.40
CA PRO A 265 -3.32 -27.30 46.49
C PRO A 265 -3.99 -28.66 46.22
N LEU A 266 -4.88 -28.75 45.22
CA LEU A 266 -5.51 -30.00 44.79
C LEU A 266 -4.61 -30.80 43.83
N ALA A 267 -3.67 -30.16 43.12
CA ALA A 267 -2.69 -30.85 42.28
C ALA A 267 -1.79 -31.79 43.09
N MET A 268 -1.52 -31.45 44.36
CA MET A 268 -0.70 -32.24 45.28
C MET A 268 -1.50 -33.28 46.10
N ALA A 269 -2.83 -33.21 46.11
CA ALA A 269 -3.69 -34.03 46.96
C ALA A 269 -4.26 -35.29 46.27
N GLY A 270 -4.16 -35.40 44.94
CA GLY A 270 -4.81 -36.47 44.15
C GLY A 270 -3.87 -37.36 43.32
N ALA A 271 -2.56 -37.26 43.50
CA ALA A 271 -1.59 -38.11 42.79
C ALA A 271 -1.07 -39.20 43.72
N ASN A 272 -1.35 -40.45 43.39
CA ASN A 272 -1.03 -41.59 44.25
C ASN A 272 0.40 -42.12 44.04
N THR A 273 1.17 -41.52 43.13
CA THR A 273 2.56 -41.90 42.81
C THR A 273 3.40 -40.69 42.37
N ASP A 274 4.67 -40.63 42.77
CA ASP A 274 5.61 -39.55 42.40
C ASP A 274 5.72 -39.36 40.88
N ASN A 275 5.59 -40.44 40.11
CA ASN A 275 5.60 -40.42 38.65
C ASN A 275 4.42 -39.64 38.04
N GLN A 276 3.25 -39.66 38.67
CA GLN A 276 2.08 -38.89 38.20
C GLN A 276 2.21 -37.39 38.51
N LEU A 277 2.85 -37.03 39.62
CA LEU A 277 3.17 -35.63 39.95
C LEU A 277 4.18 -35.07 38.95
N LEU A 278 5.29 -35.79 38.75
CA LEU A 278 6.32 -35.42 37.79
C LEU A 278 5.73 -35.29 36.37
N ALA A 279 4.93 -36.25 35.91
CA ALA A 279 4.33 -36.20 34.58
C ALA A 279 3.41 -34.99 34.38
N ARG A 280 2.65 -34.59 35.42
CA ARG A 280 1.79 -33.39 35.37
C ARG A 280 2.60 -32.09 35.34
N GLU A 281 3.64 -32.00 36.16
CA GLU A 281 4.56 -30.86 36.17
C GLU A 281 5.26 -30.70 34.81
N TYR A 282 5.75 -31.80 34.23
CA TYR A 282 6.33 -31.80 32.89
C TYR A 282 5.32 -31.41 31.80
N ALA A 283 4.08 -31.88 31.86
CA ALA A 283 3.02 -31.51 30.91
C ALA A 283 2.64 -30.02 31.02
N ALA A 284 2.63 -29.48 32.25
CA ALA A 284 2.38 -28.08 32.50
C ALA A 284 3.54 -27.21 31.98
N LEU A 285 4.79 -27.60 32.23
CA LEU A 285 5.97 -26.89 31.73
C LEU A 285 6.08 -26.96 30.20
N SER A 286 5.78 -28.10 29.58
CA SER A 286 5.84 -28.26 28.13
C SER A 286 4.82 -27.40 27.40
N SER A 287 3.57 -27.36 27.89
CA SER A 287 2.51 -26.52 27.31
C SER A 287 2.85 -25.03 27.40
N PHE A 288 3.51 -24.61 28.48
CA PHE A 288 3.99 -23.24 28.66
C PHE A 288 5.07 -22.88 27.63
N TRP A 289 6.10 -23.73 27.48
CA TRP A 289 7.17 -23.49 26.52
C TRP A 289 6.68 -23.50 25.07
N ILE A 290 5.69 -24.35 24.74
CA ILE A 290 5.05 -24.34 23.41
C ILE A 290 4.38 -22.99 23.16
N LEU A 291 3.54 -22.51 24.09
CA LEU A 291 2.84 -21.23 23.92
C LEU A 291 3.81 -20.04 23.85
N ALA A 292 4.84 -20.04 24.70
CA ALA A 292 5.88 -19.00 24.69
C ALA A 292 6.68 -18.99 23.38
N THR A 293 7.00 -20.17 22.84
CA THR A 293 7.70 -20.29 21.55
C THR A 293 6.85 -19.78 20.40
N ILE A 294 5.57 -20.17 20.36
CA ILE A 294 4.63 -19.71 19.34
C ILE A 294 4.51 -18.19 19.39
N PHE A 295 4.34 -17.61 20.60
CA PHE A 295 4.30 -16.16 20.80
C PHE A 295 5.53 -15.45 20.23
N VAL A 296 6.74 -15.94 20.49
CA VAL A 296 7.97 -15.33 19.94
C VAL A 296 7.99 -15.42 18.41
N VAL A 297 7.62 -16.57 17.84
CA VAL A 297 7.56 -16.76 16.39
C VAL A 297 6.57 -15.80 15.74
N THR A 298 5.37 -15.63 16.28
CA THR A 298 4.38 -14.71 15.73
C THR A 298 4.78 -13.25 15.87
N GLN A 299 5.51 -12.87 16.94
CA GLN A 299 6.08 -11.52 17.03
C GLN A 299 7.09 -11.25 15.92
N PHE A 300 7.94 -12.23 15.59
CA PHE A 300 8.85 -12.12 14.45
C PHE A 300 8.12 -12.08 13.12
N VAL A 301 7.03 -12.85 12.95
CA VAL A 301 6.19 -12.78 11.75
C VAL A 301 5.57 -11.39 11.61
N GLY A 302 5.00 -10.82 12.69
CA GLY A 302 4.47 -9.46 12.69
C GLY A 302 5.51 -8.41 12.31
N MET A 303 6.74 -8.57 12.81
CA MET A 303 7.87 -7.71 12.43
C MET A 303 8.29 -7.91 10.98
N GLY A 304 8.34 -9.15 10.49
CA GLY A 304 8.64 -9.47 9.09
C GLY A 304 7.61 -8.87 8.13
N VAL A 305 6.34 -8.85 8.52
CA VAL A 305 5.27 -8.17 7.78
C VAL A 305 5.50 -6.67 7.74
N GLY A 306 5.85 -6.03 8.87
CA GLY A 306 6.27 -4.62 8.88
C GLY A 306 7.44 -4.32 7.94
N PHE A 307 8.43 -5.21 7.92
CA PHE A 307 9.61 -5.09 7.07
C PHE A 307 9.28 -5.20 5.56
N ARG A 308 8.36 -6.11 5.21
CA ARG A 308 7.99 -6.44 3.82
C ARG A 308 7.03 -5.43 3.19
N TYR A 309 6.10 -4.88 3.97
CA TYR A 309 5.02 -4.01 3.49
C TYR A 309 5.20 -2.53 3.88
N GLY A 310 6.22 -2.20 4.66
CA GLY A 310 6.60 -0.82 4.94
C GLY A 310 7.27 -0.15 3.75
N PHE A 311 6.84 1.07 3.43
CA PHE A 311 7.54 1.96 2.49
C PHE A 311 8.70 2.69 3.19
N ALA A 312 9.85 2.85 2.53
CA ALA A 312 10.97 3.59 3.14
C ALA A 312 10.87 5.09 2.94
N GLY A 313 10.43 5.53 1.75
CA GLY A 313 10.31 6.94 1.40
C GLY A 313 9.21 7.63 2.19
N ARG A 314 9.43 8.90 2.55
CA ARG A 314 8.50 9.66 3.40
C ARG A 314 7.11 9.80 2.79
N GLU A 315 7.05 9.96 1.47
CA GLU A 315 5.81 10.19 0.72
C GLU A 315 5.50 9.04 -0.24
N SER A 316 6.17 7.89 -0.07
CA SER A 316 5.98 6.72 -0.93
C SER A 316 4.56 6.14 -0.84
N ASP A 317 3.91 6.18 0.33
CA ASP A 317 2.50 5.75 0.45
C ASP A 317 1.58 6.65 -0.38
N THR A 318 1.80 7.97 -0.35
CA THR A 318 1.05 8.94 -1.16
C THR A 318 1.30 8.73 -2.65
N ALA A 319 2.56 8.55 -3.05
CA ALA A 319 2.95 8.27 -4.43
C ALA A 319 2.34 6.95 -4.94
N TYR A 320 2.32 5.90 -4.10
CA TYR A 320 1.70 4.63 -4.43
C TYR A 320 0.18 4.75 -4.58
N ARG A 321 -0.51 5.43 -3.66
CA ARG A 321 -1.97 5.59 -3.72
C ARG A 321 -2.44 6.39 -4.92
N THR A 322 -1.67 7.40 -5.31
CA THR A 322 -1.98 8.25 -6.47
C THR A 322 -1.73 7.52 -7.79
N THR A 323 -0.62 6.80 -7.92
CA THR A 323 -0.29 6.00 -9.12
C THR A 323 -0.99 4.64 -9.17
N GLY A 324 -1.63 4.22 -8.06
CA GLY A 324 -2.18 2.87 -7.91
C GLY A 324 -1.13 1.76 -7.90
N GLY A 325 0.17 2.10 -7.78
CA GLY A 325 1.27 1.15 -7.90
C GLY A 325 1.48 0.61 -9.32
N ALA A 326 0.97 1.31 -10.34
CA ALA A 326 1.18 0.94 -11.73
C ALA A 326 2.65 1.14 -12.14
N PRO A 327 3.26 0.20 -12.89
CA PRO A 327 4.66 0.31 -13.31
C PRO A 327 4.89 1.34 -14.43
N ASP A 328 3.84 1.66 -15.19
CA ASP A 328 3.88 2.55 -16.33
C ASP A 328 2.51 3.25 -16.52
N TYR A 329 2.51 4.35 -17.29
CA TYR A 329 1.32 5.19 -17.47
C TYR A 329 0.17 4.46 -18.19
N GLU A 330 0.45 3.50 -19.08
CA GLU A 330 -0.59 2.75 -19.77
C GLU A 330 -1.29 1.77 -18.82
N SER A 331 -0.51 1.08 -17.97
CA SER A 331 -1.05 0.24 -16.90
C SER A 331 -1.91 1.05 -15.93
N TYR A 332 -1.50 2.29 -15.61
CA TYR A 332 -2.28 3.23 -14.80
C TYR A 332 -3.58 3.65 -15.48
N TYR A 333 -3.52 3.96 -16.77
CA TYR A 333 -4.66 4.44 -17.56
C TYR A 333 -5.69 3.35 -17.84
N ARG A 334 -5.28 2.07 -17.93
CA ARG A 334 -6.16 0.95 -18.30
C ARG A 334 -7.49 0.87 -17.51
N PRO A 335 -7.53 0.91 -16.16
CA PRO A 335 -8.81 0.92 -15.43
C PRO A 335 -9.64 2.19 -15.68
N ILE A 336 -9.01 3.32 -15.99
CA ILE A 336 -9.70 4.56 -16.34
C ILE A 336 -10.34 4.43 -17.73
N ALA A 337 -9.60 3.86 -18.70
CA ALA A 337 -10.11 3.55 -20.03
C ALA A 337 -11.35 2.66 -20.00
N GLN A 338 -11.37 1.64 -19.12
CA GLN A 338 -12.54 0.77 -18.96
C GLN A 338 -13.77 1.56 -18.47
N ARG A 339 -13.58 2.53 -17.57
CA ARG A 339 -14.68 3.41 -17.12
C ARG A 339 -15.15 4.35 -18.22
N MET A 340 -14.23 4.88 -19.03
CA MET A 340 -14.55 5.69 -20.20
C MET A 340 -15.38 4.89 -21.22
N GLN A 341 -15.00 3.64 -21.50
CA GLN A 341 -15.76 2.75 -22.39
C GLN A 341 -17.18 2.48 -21.88
N VAL A 342 -17.36 2.34 -20.56
CA VAL A 342 -18.70 2.19 -19.97
C VAL A 342 -19.51 3.48 -20.11
N ALA A 343 -18.90 4.64 -19.89
CA ALA A 343 -19.56 5.93 -20.07
C ALA A 343 -19.96 6.16 -21.54
N ASP A 344 -19.09 5.77 -22.48
CA ASP A 344 -19.34 5.82 -23.92
C ASP A 344 -20.49 4.91 -24.34
N ALA A 345 -20.51 3.66 -23.87
CA ALA A 345 -21.64 2.75 -24.12
C ALA A 345 -22.98 3.30 -23.59
N ARG A 346 -22.95 4.06 -22.49
CA ARG A 346 -24.14 4.72 -21.92
C ARG A 346 -24.58 5.92 -22.74
N LEU A 347 -23.62 6.64 -23.34
CA LEU A 347 -23.91 7.70 -24.29
C LEU A 347 -24.54 7.14 -25.56
N SER A 348 -24.01 6.05 -26.11
CA SER A 348 -24.63 5.38 -27.27
C SER A 348 -26.03 4.83 -26.97
N GLU A 349 -26.25 4.33 -25.75
CA GLU A 349 -27.59 3.91 -25.30
C GLU A 349 -28.56 5.11 -25.24
N LEU A 350 -28.09 6.27 -24.75
CA LEU A 350 -28.86 7.51 -24.78
C LEU A 350 -29.23 7.92 -26.21
N HIS A 351 -28.27 7.91 -27.13
CA HIS A 351 -28.48 8.22 -28.55
C HIS A 351 -29.54 7.32 -29.17
N GLY A 352 -29.45 6.01 -28.99
CA GLY A 352 -30.43 5.06 -29.51
C GLY A 352 -31.84 5.27 -28.93
N MET A 353 -31.96 5.65 -27.66
CA MET A 353 -33.26 5.99 -27.05
C MET A 353 -33.84 7.29 -27.60
N MET A 354 -33.00 8.27 -27.93
CA MET A 354 -33.41 9.55 -28.52
C MET A 354 -33.83 9.38 -29.98
N GLU A 355 -33.10 8.60 -30.78
CA GLU A 355 -33.48 8.27 -32.15
C GLU A 355 -34.84 7.56 -32.21
N ALA A 356 -35.10 6.62 -31.30
CA ALA A 356 -36.39 5.93 -31.24
C ALA A 356 -37.58 6.87 -30.92
N GLY A 357 -37.30 8.00 -30.25
CA GLY A 357 -38.30 8.99 -29.87
C GLY A 357 -38.43 10.20 -30.82
N HIS A 358 -37.50 10.35 -31.76
CA HIS A 358 -37.42 11.51 -32.66
C HIS A 358 -37.77 11.11 -34.10
N THR A 359 -38.54 11.96 -34.79
CA THR A 359 -38.99 11.67 -36.18
C THR A 359 -37.98 12.11 -37.25
N GLY A 360 -36.92 12.82 -36.87
CA GLY A 360 -35.83 13.26 -37.75
C GLY A 360 -34.53 12.46 -37.56
N SER A 361 -33.57 12.64 -38.46
CA SER A 361 -32.20 12.15 -38.27
C SER A 361 -31.42 13.14 -37.40
N ILE A 362 -30.89 12.68 -36.27
CA ILE A 362 -29.93 13.42 -35.46
C ILE A 362 -28.54 12.91 -35.86
N ASP A 363 -27.59 13.81 -36.07
CA ASP A 363 -26.19 13.45 -36.35
C ASP A 363 -25.44 13.33 -35.02
N TRP A 364 -24.80 12.17 -34.79
CA TRP A 364 -24.03 11.88 -33.57
C TRP A 364 -22.55 11.81 -33.92
N ASP A 365 -21.90 12.97 -33.97
CA ASP A 365 -20.49 13.08 -34.36
C ASP A 365 -19.51 12.97 -33.17
N ARG A 366 -20.02 13.00 -31.93
CA ARG A 366 -19.20 13.03 -30.72
C ARG A 366 -19.41 11.84 -29.81
N ASP A 367 -18.29 11.30 -29.32
CA ASP A 367 -18.24 10.22 -28.36
C ASP A 367 -17.78 10.73 -26.98
N PHE A 368 -17.81 9.86 -25.97
CA PHE A 368 -17.39 10.28 -24.63
C PHE A 368 -15.90 10.66 -24.56
N PHE A 369 -15.05 10.16 -25.48
CA PHE A 369 -13.64 10.52 -25.54
C PHE A 369 -13.44 11.98 -25.98
N ASN A 370 -14.21 12.44 -26.96
CA ASN A 370 -14.25 13.83 -27.40
C ASN A 370 -14.66 14.76 -26.24
N PHE A 371 -15.64 14.34 -25.42
CA PHE A 371 -16.03 15.12 -24.24
C PHE A 371 -14.86 15.29 -23.26
N VAL A 372 -14.13 14.21 -22.97
CA VAL A 372 -12.96 14.26 -22.07
C VAL A 372 -11.83 15.09 -22.69
N GLU A 373 -11.65 15.06 -24.01
CA GLU A 373 -10.71 15.93 -24.71
C GLU A 373 -11.10 17.41 -24.62
N ASP A 374 -12.38 17.75 -24.76
CA ASP A 374 -12.88 19.12 -24.61
C ASP A 374 -12.69 19.64 -23.18
N GLU A 375 -12.99 18.82 -22.17
CA GLU A 375 -12.75 19.15 -20.76
C GLU A 375 -11.25 19.31 -20.45
N ARG A 376 -10.38 18.54 -21.12
CA ARG A 376 -8.93 18.70 -21.05
C ARG A 376 -8.47 20.03 -21.65
N LYS A 377 -8.98 20.41 -22.81
CA LYS A 377 -8.70 21.73 -23.44
C LYS A 377 -9.15 22.90 -22.56
N ARG A 378 -10.20 22.70 -21.75
CA ARG A 378 -10.70 23.65 -20.75
C ARG A 378 -9.88 23.67 -19.46
N GLY A 379 -8.92 22.75 -19.28
CA GLY A 379 -8.11 22.63 -18.07
C GLY A 379 -8.84 22.01 -16.88
N VAL A 380 -9.93 21.26 -17.13
CA VAL A 380 -10.72 20.58 -16.08
C VAL A 380 -10.19 19.17 -15.80
N CYS A 381 -9.58 18.53 -16.79
CA CYS A 381 -9.02 17.18 -16.72
C CYS A 381 -7.60 17.16 -17.28
N ASP A 382 -6.65 16.53 -16.57
CA ASP A 382 -5.25 16.42 -17.02
C ASP A 382 -4.92 15.03 -17.60
N LEU A 383 -5.95 14.22 -17.86
CA LEU A 383 -5.78 12.87 -18.34
C LEU A 383 -5.45 12.85 -19.85
N HIS A 384 -4.38 12.14 -20.23
CA HIS A 384 -3.95 12.01 -21.63
C HIS A 384 -4.06 10.57 -22.11
N LEU A 385 -4.39 10.37 -23.39
CA LEU A 385 -4.38 9.03 -23.97
C LEU A 385 -2.94 8.49 -24.07
N PRO A 386 -2.69 7.20 -23.73
CA PRO A 386 -1.35 6.62 -23.82
C PRO A 386 -0.70 6.73 -25.20
N GLN A 387 -1.48 6.68 -26.28
CA GLN A 387 -0.99 6.85 -27.65
C GLN A 387 -0.40 8.24 -27.89
N GLU A 388 -1.06 9.29 -27.41
CA GLU A 388 -0.56 10.67 -27.49
C GLU A 388 0.74 10.83 -26.70
N VAL A 389 0.81 10.23 -25.51
CA VAL A 389 2.00 10.24 -24.65
C VAL A 389 3.18 9.57 -25.35
N ARG A 390 2.96 8.40 -25.95
CA ARG A 390 3.98 7.69 -26.74
C ARG A 390 4.46 8.53 -27.93
N ALA A 391 3.54 9.10 -28.69
CA ALA A 391 3.87 9.95 -29.84
C ALA A 391 4.61 11.23 -29.40
N ALA A 392 4.26 11.82 -28.26
CA ALA A 392 4.97 12.95 -27.67
C ALA A 392 6.40 12.56 -27.23
N ARG A 393 6.57 11.40 -26.58
CA ARG A 393 7.88 10.87 -26.17
C ARG A 393 8.78 10.59 -27.38
N GLN A 394 8.26 9.98 -28.44
CA GLN A 394 8.98 9.74 -29.70
C GLN A 394 9.43 11.06 -30.35
N ARG A 395 8.53 12.03 -30.46
CA ARG A 395 8.88 13.37 -30.99
C ARG A 395 9.95 14.08 -30.16
N ARG A 396 9.92 13.93 -28.83
CA ARG A 396 10.96 14.48 -27.93
C ARG A 396 12.31 13.77 -28.13
N SER A 397 12.33 12.45 -28.29
CA SER A 397 13.58 11.69 -28.48
C SER A 397 14.21 11.97 -29.84
N GLU A 398 13.41 12.07 -30.90
CA GLU A 398 13.87 12.44 -32.25
C GLU A 398 14.52 13.83 -32.26
N ARG A 399 13.88 14.84 -31.67
CA ARG A 399 14.45 16.19 -31.56
C ARG A 399 15.75 16.21 -30.77
N ARG A 400 15.85 15.43 -29.68
CA ARG A 400 17.10 15.30 -28.91
C ARG A 400 18.20 14.66 -29.76
N ALA A 401 17.89 13.60 -30.48
CA ALA A 401 18.85 12.92 -31.36
C ALA A 401 19.32 13.85 -32.49
N GLU A 402 18.42 14.62 -33.08
CA GLU A 402 18.75 15.61 -34.11
C GLU A 402 19.64 16.73 -33.55
N THR A 403 19.29 17.29 -32.39
CA THR A 403 20.12 18.31 -31.70
C THR A 403 21.52 17.77 -31.42
N GLN A 404 21.63 16.51 -30.99
CA GLN A 404 22.92 15.87 -30.74
C GLN A 404 23.71 15.64 -32.04
N ARG A 405 23.05 15.26 -33.14
CA ARG A 405 23.68 15.15 -34.47
C ARG A 405 24.19 16.50 -34.96
N GLN A 406 23.39 17.57 -34.82
CA GLN A 406 23.79 18.93 -35.19
C GLN A 406 24.99 19.40 -34.36
N ARG A 407 25.00 19.15 -33.04
CA ARG A 407 26.15 19.44 -32.17
C ARG A 407 27.40 18.66 -32.56
N ARG A 408 27.27 17.38 -32.94
CA ARG A 408 28.40 16.56 -33.42
C ARG A 408 28.95 17.05 -34.76
N ALA A 409 28.08 17.45 -35.69
CA ALA A 409 28.49 18.03 -36.97
C ALA A 409 29.22 19.37 -36.77
N MET A 410 28.78 20.21 -35.82
CA MET A 410 29.45 21.47 -35.48
C MET A 410 30.80 21.27 -34.75
N ASN A 411 30.92 20.25 -33.91
CA ASN A 411 32.15 20.01 -33.12
C ASN A 411 33.19 19.13 -33.82
N GLY A 412 32.97 18.72 -35.08
CA GLY A 412 33.95 17.98 -35.89
C GLY A 412 34.36 16.60 -35.34
N SER A 413 33.69 16.07 -34.32
CA SER A 413 34.04 14.77 -33.72
C SER A 413 33.42 13.63 -34.54
N THR A 414 34.23 13.11 -35.48
CA THR A 414 34.00 11.82 -36.12
C THR A 414 33.94 10.74 -35.03
N PRO A 415 33.03 9.75 -35.10
CA PRO A 415 33.11 8.59 -34.21
C PRO A 415 34.51 7.96 -34.33
N PRO A 416 35.09 7.38 -33.26
CA PRO A 416 36.26 6.53 -33.42
C PRO A 416 35.87 5.46 -34.43
N GLN A 417 36.48 5.52 -35.61
CA GLN A 417 36.38 4.50 -36.62
C GLN A 417 36.79 3.21 -35.91
N ALA A 418 35.88 2.23 -35.85
CA ALA A 418 36.27 0.89 -35.44
C ALA A 418 37.48 0.53 -36.30
N ALA A 419 38.65 0.41 -35.65
CA ALA A 419 39.88 0.12 -36.34
C ALA A 419 39.64 -1.14 -37.18
N PRO A 420 40.03 -1.15 -38.47
CA PRO A 420 39.98 -2.38 -39.24
C PRO A 420 40.76 -3.43 -38.47
N ALA A 421 40.11 -4.55 -38.17
CA ALA A 421 40.77 -5.70 -37.56
C ALA A 421 42.04 -5.98 -38.35
N ARG A 422 43.20 -5.91 -37.66
CA ARG A 422 44.43 -6.47 -38.22
C ARG A 422 44.16 -7.95 -38.47
N PRO A 423 44.33 -8.45 -39.70
CA PRO A 423 44.60 -9.87 -39.86
C PRO A 423 45.93 -10.14 -39.16
N ASP A 424 46.00 -11.23 -38.41
CA ASP A 424 47.16 -11.70 -37.63
C ASP A 424 47.27 -11.16 -36.20
N GLU A 425 46.29 -11.50 -35.37
CA GLU A 425 46.57 -11.79 -33.96
C GLU A 425 45.84 -13.10 -33.57
N ILE A 426 46.61 -14.19 -33.62
CA ILE A 426 46.20 -15.50 -33.11
C ILE A 426 46.10 -15.36 -31.59
N VAL A 427 44.90 -15.13 -31.08
CA VAL A 427 44.59 -15.25 -29.65
C VAL A 427 44.24 -16.72 -29.38
N PRO A 428 44.95 -17.42 -28.48
CA PRO A 428 44.68 -18.81 -28.15
C PRO A 428 43.32 -18.93 -27.41
N PRO A 429 42.64 -20.08 -27.51
CA PRO A 429 41.33 -20.25 -26.90
C PRO A 429 41.46 -20.23 -25.37
N THR A 430 40.78 -19.28 -24.72
CA THR A 430 40.54 -19.32 -23.28
C THR A 430 39.57 -20.45 -22.93
N PRO A 431 39.74 -21.11 -21.77
CA PRO A 431 39.11 -22.39 -21.48
C PRO A 431 37.61 -22.24 -21.20
N ARG A 432 36.81 -23.20 -21.68
CA ARG A 432 35.45 -23.44 -21.20
C ARG A 432 35.54 -23.89 -19.74
N THR A 433 35.04 -23.09 -18.81
CA THR A 433 34.55 -23.63 -17.54
C THR A 433 33.16 -24.20 -17.79
N SER A 434 33.12 -25.46 -18.20
CA SER A 434 32.06 -26.37 -17.80
C SER A 434 32.29 -26.70 -16.33
N ASP A 435 31.33 -26.42 -15.47
CA ASP A 435 31.11 -27.29 -14.32
C ASP A 435 29.65 -27.21 -13.91
N ASP A 436 28.91 -28.22 -14.37
CA ASP A 436 27.73 -28.72 -13.72
C ASP A 436 28.17 -29.56 -12.51
N GLY A 437 27.57 -29.33 -11.35
CA GLY A 437 27.23 -30.42 -10.44
C GLY A 437 28.07 -30.65 -9.18
N GLU A 438 27.32 -30.71 -8.07
CA GLU A 438 27.47 -31.61 -6.90
C GLU A 438 28.32 -31.23 -5.68
N GLY A 439 27.74 -31.53 -4.51
CA GLY A 439 28.43 -31.82 -3.24
C GLY A 439 28.44 -30.66 -2.23
N ALA A 440 27.47 -30.52 -1.32
CA ALA A 440 27.30 -31.27 -0.06
C ALA A 440 28.35 -30.96 1.04
N ILE A 441 27.81 -30.69 2.25
CA ILE A 441 28.40 -30.76 3.60
C ILE A 441 29.25 -29.54 4.04
N GLN A 442 28.73 -28.69 4.93
CA GLN A 442 28.76 -28.86 6.40
C GLN A 442 27.89 -27.80 7.11
#